data_AF-A0A7X7ZAS4-F1
#
_entry.id   AF-A0A7X7ZAS4-F1
#
_cell.length_a   1.000
_cell.length_b   1.000
_cell.length_c   1.000
_cell.angle_alpha   90.00
_cell.angle_beta   90.00
_cell.angle_gamma   90.00
#
_symmetry.space_group_name_H-M   'P 1'
#
loop_
_entity.id
_entity.type
_entity.pdbx_description
1 polymer ?
#
loop_
_entity_poly.entity_id
_entity_poly.type
_entity_poly.pdbx_seq_one_letter_code
_entity_poly.pdbx_strand_id
1 'polypeptide(L)'
;MMYLVLTAMLALNVSATVLDAFVLVDSGLSQTSKSFVIKNERLYNQMDRSYAVNPTKVGPWKSLTDEIKLKTSELFDYIQDLKVQTIITAEKETSQALLEGNQIDTKKIGKKGDTNVAGRFFLADGNGKAYELRKKIAEYREFMLSQVDPTKADALVQSINNILNTDDPPETKGSSPHTWETTRFDHVPIVSVFPQLTKMQLDVLNVEAEVVNYLLQRVDASDFKVNKLDAVVIPNSNIVFKGDEFSAEVFLAASDTTQVPRIFIGNYESFISDQGDEDYRLVGNYTEIPVVGG
;
A
#
# COMPACT_ATOMS: atom_id res chain seq x y z
N MET A 1 -43.86 -12.13 36.71
CA MET A 1 -42.43 -12.34 36.40
C MET A 1 -42.13 -12.53 34.91
N MET A 2 -42.98 -13.21 34.13
CA MET A 2 -42.78 -13.40 32.67
C MET A 2 -42.76 -12.10 31.85
N TYR A 3 -43.63 -11.13 32.17
CA TYR A 3 -43.70 -9.86 31.45
C TYR A 3 -42.43 -9.01 31.60
N LEU A 4 -41.79 -8.96 32.77
CA LEU A 4 -40.54 -8.19 32.96
C LEU A 4 -39.37 -8.79 32.18
N VAL A 5 -39.31 -10.11 32.05
CA VAL A 5 -38.28 -10.79 31.24
C VAL A 5 -38.52 -10.53 29.74
N LEU A 6 -39.77 -10.56 29.29
CA LEU A 6 -40.12 -10.28 27.89
C LEU A 6 -39.90 -8.81 27.51
N THR A 7 -40.23 -7.87 28.41
CA THR A 7 -39.95 -6.44 28.20
C THR A 7 -38.45 -6.14 28.26
N ALA A 8 -37.70 -6.81 29.13
CA ALA A 8 -36.24 -6.70 29.18
C ALA A 8 -35.58 -7.27 27.91
N MET A 9 -36.08 -8.40 27.37
CA MET A 9 -35.61 -8.96 26.10
C MET A 9 -35.95 -8.07 24.89
N LEU A 10 -37.10 -7.39 24.89
CA LEU A 10 -37.45 -6.39 23.88
C LEU A 10 -36.57 -5.14 23.98
N ALA A 11 -36.23 -4.70 25.19
CA ALA A 11 -35.35 -3.55 25.43
C ALA A 11 -33.87 -3.83 25.16
N LEU A 12 -33.45 -5.10 25.18
CA LEU A 12 -32.09 -5.54 24.82
C LEU A 12 -31.84 -5.56 23.30
N ASN A 13 -32.89 -5.48 22.48
CA ASN A 13 -32.73 -5.41 21.04
C ASN A 13 -32.31 -4.01 20.60
N VAL A 14 -31.18 -3.94 19.90
CA VAL A 14 -30.69 -2.71 19.24
C VAL A 14 -31.79 -2.18 18.31
N SER A 15 -32.02 -0.86 18.34
CA SER A 15 -33.06 -0.24 17.53
C SER A 15 -32.78 -0.45 16.02
N ALA A 16 -33.83 -0.68 15.24
CA ALA A 16 -33.71 -0.90 13.79
C ALA A 16 -32.93 0.24 13.09
N THR A 17 -33.13 1.48 13.54
CA THR A 17 -32.41 2.67 13.04
C THR A 17 -30.90 2.59 13.28
N VAL A 18 -30.46 2.05 14.42
CA VAL A 18 -29.04 1.86 14.71
C VAL A 18 -28.45 0.75 13.83
N LEU A 19 -29.20 -0.33 13.60
CA LEU A 19 -28.78 -1.40 12.69
C LEU A 19 -28.64 -0.91 11.24
N ASP A 20 -29.56 -0.06 10.77
CA ASP A 20 -29.49 0.53 9.43
C ASP A 20 -28.36 1.57 9.29
N ALA A 21 -27.94 2.22 10.38
CA ALA A 21 -26.76 3.08 10.37
C ALA A 21 -25.47 2.29 10.04
N PHE A 22 -25.33 1.06 10.53
CA PHE A 22 -24.19 0.19 10.17
C PHE A 22 -24.18 -0.15 8.68
N VAL A 23 -25.36 -0.39 8.08
CA VAL A 23 -25.50 -0.62 6.63
C VAL A 23 -25.07 0.61 5.83
N LEU A 24 -25.45 1.80 6.29
CA LEU A 24 -25.03 3.06 5.66
C LEU A 24 -23.52 3.25 5.71
N VAL A 25 -22.91 2.99 6.88
CA VAL A 25 -21.44 3.07 7.06
C VAL A 25 -20.73 2.07 6.15
N ASP A 26 -21.17 0.81 6.13
CA ASP A 26 -20.58 -0.22 5.28
C ASP A 26 -20.68 0.11 3.78
N SER A 27 -21.83 0.65 3.35
CA SER A 27 -22.00 1.12 1.97
C SER A 27 -21.03 2.25 1.63
N GLY A 28 -20.79 3.19 2.56
CA GLY A 28 -19.82 4.26 2.38
C GLY A 28 -18.39 3.72 2.29
N LEU A 29 -18.01 2.83 3.20
CA LEU A 29 -16.68 2.20 3.20
C LEU A 29 -16.45 1.35 1.93
N SER A 30 -17.47 0.63 1.47
CA SER A 30 -17.40 -0.15 0.22
C SER A 30 -17.17 0.74 -1.01
N GLN A 31 -17.79 1.91 -1.06
CA GLN A 31 -17.56 2.89 -2.12
C GLN A 31 -16.15 3.47 -2.07
N THR A 32 -15.65 3.76 -0.86
CA THR A 32 -14.27 4.18 -0.65
C THR A 32 -13.29 3.09 -1.10
N SER A 33 -13.57 1.81 -0.81
CA SER A 33 -12.71 0.69 -1.18
C SER A 33 -12.55 0.59 -2.70
N LYS A 34 -13.65 0.70 -3.46
CA LYS A 34 -13.59 0.78 -4.94
C LYS A 34 -12.72 1.93 -5.43
N SER A 35 -12.77 3.07 -4.75
CA SER A 35 -11.97 4.25 -5.12
C SER A 35 -10.47 4.03 -4.84
N PHE A 36 -10.15 3.33 -3.75
CA PHE A 36 -8.78 2.91 -3.44
C PHE A 36 -8.23 1.91 -4.44
N VAL A 37 -9.01 0.92 -4.88
CA VAL A 37 -8.58 -0.03 -5.93
C VAL A 37 -8.17 0.72 -7.20
N ILE A 38 -8.98 1.67 -7.66
CA ILE A 38 -8.66 2.51 -8.83
C ILE A 38 -7.41 3.36 -8.59
N LYS A 39 -7.25 3.90 -7.37
CA LYS A 39 -6.08 4.70 -7.00
C LYS A 39 -4.80 3.85 -7.03
N ASN A 40 -4.84 2.66 -6.44
CA ASN A 40 -3.68 1.75 -6.37
C ASN A 40 -3.30 1.25 -7.77
N GLU A 41 -4.29 0.96 -8.62
CA GLU A 41 -4.05 0.61 -10.02
C GLU A 41 -3.29 1.71 -10.77
N ARG A 42 -3.56 2.99 -10.51
CA ARG A 42 -2.79 4.09 -11.10
C ARG A 42 -1.33 4.12 -10.66
N LEU A 43 -1.03 3.73 -9.42
CA LEU A 43 0.35 3.62 -8.94
C LEU A 43 1.09 2.50 -9.65
N TYR A 44 0.46 1.33 -9.84
CA TYR A 44 1.03 0.25 -10.62
C TYR A 44 1.27 0.64 -12.08
N ASN A 45 0.31 1.30 -12.72
CA ASN A 45 0.47 1.82 -14.08
C ASN A 45 1.61 2.86 -14.17
N GLN A 46 1.88 3.62 -13.11
CA GLN A 46 3.04 4.50 -13.06
C GLN A 46 4.34 3.70 -12.98
N MET A 47 4.40 2.67 -12.14
CA MET A 47 5.57 1.78 -12.04
C MET A 47 5.87 1.10 -13.38
N ASP A 48 4.82 0.64 -14.08
CA ASP A 48 4.96 -0.02 -15.38
C ASP A 48 5.52 0.93 -16.44
N ARG A 49 5.12 2.21 -16.42
CA ARG A 49 5.70 3.24 -17.30
C ARG A 49 7.16 3.48 -16.98
N SER A 50 7.53 3.61 -15.70
CA SER A 50 8.92 3.78 -15.30
C SER A 50 9.77 2.55 -15.68
N TYR A 51 9.20 1.34 -15.57
CA TYR A 51 9.86 0.11 -15.99
C TYR A 51 10.08 0.05 -17.50
N ALA A 52 9.11 0.47 -18.30
CA ALA A 52 9.27 0.53 -19.76
C ALA A 52 10.38 1.49 -20.21
N VAL A 53 10.65 2.54 -19.42
CA VAL A 53 11.73 3.51 -19.72
C VAL A 53 13.10 2.98 -19.29
N ASN A 54 13.21 2.34 -18.13
CA ASN A 54 14.48 1.80 -17.64
C ASN A 54 14.31 0.45 -16.91
N PRO A 55 14.23 -0.66 -17.66
CA PRO A 55 13.97 -1.98 -17.09
C PRO A 55 15.02 -2.44 -16.09
N THR A 56 16.30 -2.16 -16.35
CA THR A 56 17.42 -2.61 -15.50
C THR A 56 17.38 -1.96 -14.12
N LYS A 57 17.07 -0.67 -14.05
CA LYS A 57 17.01 0.10 -12.81
C LYS A 57 15.71 -0.16 -12.04
N VAL A 58 14.58 -0.25 -12.74
CA VAL A 58 13.25 -0.33 -12.13
C VAL A 58 12.82 -1.77 -11.85
N GLY A 59 13.40 -2.76 -12.53
CA GLY A 59 13.03 -4.18 -12.41
C GLY A 59 12.95 -4.72 -10.98
N PRO A 60 13.93 -4.44 -10.08
CA PRO A 60 13.83 -4.84 -8.68
C PRO A 60 12.60 -4.23 -7.97
N TRP A 61 12.35 -2.94 -8.17
CA TRP A 61 11.20 -2.23 -7.58
C TRP A 61 9.87 -2.73 -8.11
N LYS A 62 9.80 -3.00 -9.42
CA LYS A 62 8.63 -3.57 -10.08
C LYS A 62 8.28 -4.93 -9.50
N SER A 63 9.27 -5.81 -9.36
CA SER A 63 9.08 -7.14 -8.76
C SER A 63 8.52 -7.06 -7.33
N LEU A 64 9.05 -6.14 -6.51
CA LEU A 64 8.53 -5.91 -5.15
C LEU A 64 7.09 -5.37 -5.16
N THR A 65 6.77 -4.42 -6.04
CA THR A 65 5.39 -3.91 -6.14
C THR A 65 4.40 -4.98 -6.61
N ASP A 66 4.81 -5.88 -7.51
CA ASP A 66 3.95 -6.99 -7.95
C ASP A 66 3.71 -8.01 -6.84
N GLU A 67 4.73 -8.29 -6.03
CA GLU A 67 4.59 -9.14 -4.84
C GLU A 67 3.65 -8.50 -3.81
N ILE A 68 3.77 -7.19 -3.57
CA ILE A 68 2.85 -6.43 -2.74
C ILE A 68 1.42 -6.58 -3.24
N LYS A 69 1.17 -6.35 -4.53
CA LYS A 69 -0.16 -6.47 -5.14
C LYS A 69 -0.78 -7.84 -4.89
N LEU A 70 0.01 -8.90 -5.05
CA LEU A 70 -0.43 -10.27 -4.80
C LEU A 70 -0.81 -10.47 -3.33
N LYS A 71 0.07 -10.10 -2.39
CA LYS A 71 -0.17 -10.25 -0.95
C LYS A 71 -1.35 -9.44 -0.45
N THR A 72 -1.53 -8.23 -0.98
CA THR A 72 -2.69 -7.38 -0.71
C THR A 72 -3.97 -8.06 -1.20
N SER A 73 -3.98 -8.58 -2.43
CA SER A 73 -5.14 -9.24 -3.01
C SER A 73 -5.52 -10.50 -2.22
N GLU A 74 -4.55 -11.32 -1.83
CA GLU A 74 -4.76 -12.52 -0.99
C GLU A 74 -5.47 -12.18 0.33
N LEU A 75 -5.04 -11.14 1.04
CA LEU A 75 -5.65 -10.73 2.30
C LEU A 75 -7.02 -10.06 2.08
N PHE A 76 -7.14 -9.21 1.06
CA PHE A 76 -8.40 -8.55 0.72
C PHE A 76 -9.50 -9.56 0.39
N ASP A 77 -9.17 -10.56 -0.44
CA ASP A 77 -10.09 -11.63 -0.86
C ASP A 77 -10.43 -12.55 0.30
N TYR A 78 -9.47 -12.86 1.17
CA TYR A 78 -9.73 -13.60 2.40
C TYR A 78 -10.74 -12.87 3.29
N ILE A 79 -10.61 -11.54 3.47
CA ILE A 79 -11.59 -10.76 4.23
C ILE A 79 -12.95 -10.75 3.53
N GLN A 80 -12.98 -10.72 2.19
CA GLN A 80 -14.22 -10.79 1.43
C GLN A 80 -14.93 -12.14 1.62
N ASP A 81 -14.17 -13.24 1.59
CA ASP A 81 -14.66 -14.59 1.87
C ASP A 81 -15.23 -14.71 3.29
N LEU A 82 -14.58 -14.11 4.30
CA LEU A 82 -15.13 -14.04 5.66
C LEU A 82 -16.48 -13.34 5.71
N LYS A 83 -16.67 -12.25 4.95
CA LYS A 83 -17.98 -11.58 4.86
C LYS A 83 -19.04 -12.51 4.25
N VAL A 84 -18.70 -13.25 3.19
CA VAL A 84 -19.60 -14.21 2.54
C VAL A 84 -19.97 -15.34 3.49
N GLN A 85 -18.98 -15.97 4.13
CA GLN A 85 -19.20 -17.06 5.09
C GLN A 85 -20.02 -16.62 6.31
N THR A 86 -19.88 -15.36 6.73
CA THR A 86 -20.70 -14.78 7.80
C THR A 86 -22.19 -14.78 7.41
N ILE A 87 -22.52 -14.39 6.18
CA ILE A 87 -23.90 -14.45 5.66
C ILE A 87 -24.39 -15.90 5.52
N ILE A 88 -23.57 -16.79 4.96
CA ILE A 88 -23.92 -18.21 4.82
C ILE A 88 -24.21 -18.83 6.20
N THR A 89 -23.43 -18.50 7.23
CA THR A 89 -23.66 -18.97 8.59
C THR A 89 -24.97 -18.43 9.19
N ALA A 90 -25.37 -17.21 8.82
CA ALA A 90 -26.58 -16.56 9.34
C ALA A 90 -27.88 -17.02 8.63
N GLU A 91 -27.82 -17.08 7.30
CA GLU A 91 -28.98 -17.10 6.41
C GLU A 91 -28.89 -18.18 5.31
N LYS A 92 -27.81 -18.97 5.29
CA LYS A 92 -27.49 -20.00 4.28
C LYS A 92 -27.13 -19.40 2.90
N GLU A 93 -26.73 -20.26 1.98
CA GLU A 93 -26.32 -19.89 0.61
C GLU A 93 -27.45 -19.27 -0.22
N THR A 94 -28.71 -19.47 0.17
CA THR A 94 -29.89 -18.91 -0.52
C THR A 94 -30.24 -17.48 -0.09
N SER A 95 -29.39 -16.82 0.70
CA SER A 95 -29.66 -15.46 1.18
C SER A 95 -29.74 -14.46 0.03
N GLN A 96 -30.73 -13.57 0.08
CA GLN A 96 -30.86 -12.45 -0.86
C GLN A 96 -29.77 -11.38 -0.68
N ALA A 97 -29.01 -11.43 0.42
CA ALA A 97 -27.87 -10.56 0.66
C ALA A 97 -26.63 -10.99 -0.12
N LEU A 98 -26.55 -12.25 -0.58
CA LEU A 98 -25.47 -12.72 -1.45
C LEU A 98 -25.78 -12.34 -2.90
N LEU A 99 -24.83 -11.66 -3.54
CA LEU A 99 -24.89 -11.27 -4.95
C LEU A 99 -23.82 -12.05 -5.73
N GLU A 100 -23.87 -11.96 -7.06
CA GLU A 100 -22.85 -12.55 -7.94
C GLU A 100 -21.44 -11.96 -7.64
N GLY A 101 -20.41 -12.78 -7.87
CA GLY A 101 -19.02 -12.36 -7.68
C GLY A 101 -18.63 -12.09 -6.22
N ASN A 102 -19.18 -12.86 -5.28
CA ASN A 102 -18.92 -12.73 -3.83
C ASN A 102 -19.29 -11.36 -3.24
N GLN A 103 -20.13 -10.57 -3.92
CA GLN A 103 -20.60 -9.29 -3.41
C GLN A 103 -21.72 -9.49 -2.38
N ILE A 104 -21.85 -8.54 -1.45
CA ILE A 104 -22.83 -8.59 -0.37
C ILE A 104 -23.62 -7.30 -0.34
N ASP A 105 -24.94 -7.41 -0.35
CA ASP A 105 -25.86 -6.30 -0.10
C ASP A 105 -26.28 -6.30 1.37
N THR A 106 -25.59 -5.50 2.18
CA THR A 106 -25.86 -5.40 3.61
C THR A 106 -27.27 -4.88 3.94
N LYS A 107 -27.97 -4.25 2.98
CA LYS A 107 -29.37 -3.83 3.16
C LYS A 107 -30.34 -5.01 3.21
N LYS A 108 -30.01 -6.10 2.49
CA LYS A 108 -30.85 -7.29 2.32
C LYS A 108 -30.61 -8.38 3.37
N ILE A 109 -29.72 -8.12 4.34
CA ILE A 109 -29.56 -8.98 5.50
C ILE A 109 -30.88 -8.97 6.28
N GLY A 110 -31.49 -10.14 6.46
CA GLY A 110 -32.73 -10.32 7.22
C GLY A 110 -32.50 -10.30 8.72
N LYS A 111 -31.45 -10.97 9.21
CA LYS A 111 -31.16 -11.11 10.66
C LYS A 111 -30.11 -10.13 11.19
N LYS A 112 -30.21 -8.85 10.80
CA LYS A 112 -29.21 -7.80 11.13
C LYS A 112 -28.82 -7.71 12.61
N GLY A 113 -29.78 -7.95 13.51
CA GLY A 113 -29.60 -7.87 14.96
C GLY A 113 -29.11 -9.14 15.65
N ASP A 114 -28.92 -10.26 14.95
CA ASP A 114 -28.48 -11.51 15.56
C ASP A 114 -27.04 -11.37 16.09
N THR A 115 -26.87 -11.52 17.40
CA THR A 115 -25.59 -11.37 18.10
C THR A 115 -24.81 -12.69 18.25
N ASN A 116 -25.42 -13.83 17.95
CA ASN A 116 -24.82 -15.14 18.14
C ASN A 116 -24.05 -15.63 16.91
N VAL A 117 -24.36 -15.11 15.71
CA VAL A 117 -23.69 -15.55 14.48
C VAL A 117 -22.20 -15.19 14.51
N ALA A 118 -21.88 -13.94 14.86
CA ALA A 118 -20.51 -13.45 14.88
C ALA A 118 -19.63 -14.29 15.83
N GLY A 119 -20.05 -14.43 17.10
CA GLY A 119 -19.30 -15.22 18.08
C GLY A 119 -19.11 -16.68 17.64
N ARG A 120 -20.16 -17.36 17.17
CA ARG A 120 -20.06 -18.77 16.73
C ARG A 120 -19.11 -18.98 15.55
N PHE A 121 -19.10 -18.05 14.60
CA PHE A 121 -18.28 -18.17 13.39
C PHE A 121 -16.83 -17.72 13.63
N PHE A 122 -16.64 -16.58 14.29
CA PHE A 122 -15.34 -15.95 14.46
C PHE A 122 -14.57 -16.44 15.70
N LEU A 123 -15.25 -16.88 16.75
CA LEU A 123 -14.67 -17.22 18.06
C LEU A 123 -14.81 -18.69 18.43
N ALA A 124 -15.13 -19.58 17.48
CA ALA A 124 -15.23 -21.02 17.73
C ALA A 124 -13.97 -21.56 18.47
N ASP A 125 -14.19 -22.40 19.49
CA ASP A 125 -13.21 -22.82 20.49
C ASP A 125 -11.81 -23.10 19.91
N GLY A 126 -10.86 -22.21 20.23
CA GLY A 126 -9.41 -22.37 20.01
C GLY A 126 -8.90 -22.18 18.58
N ASN A 127 -9.75 -22.06 17.56
CA ASN A 127 -9.36 -21.94 16.13
C ASN A 127 -10.32 -21.09 15.29
N GLY A 128 -11.05 -20.16 15.93
CA GLY A 128 -12.01 -19.29 15.25
C GLY A 128 -11.38 -18.45 14.13
N LYS A 129 -12.19 -18.10 13.12
CA LYS A 129 -11.74 -17.35 11.93
C LYS A 129 -11.15 -15.97 12.25
N ALA A 130 -11.47 -15.40 13.41
CA ALA A 130 -10.86 -14.16 13.87
C ALA A 130 -9.37 -14.30 14.22
N TYR A 131 -8.96 -15.44 14.80
CA TYR A 131 -7.54 -15.70 15.09
C TYR A 131 -6.73 -15.84 13.79
N GLU A 132 -7.29 -16.55 12.81
CA GLU A 132 -6.68 -16.68 11.48
C GLU A 132 -6.57 -15.31 10.79
N LEU A 133 -7.63 -14.50 10.86
CA LEU A 133 -7.63 -13.13 10.33
C LEU A 133 -6.57 -12.26 10.99
N ARG A 134 -6.49 -12.27 12.33
CA ARG A 134 -5.50 -11.49 13.08
C ARG A 134 -4.08 -11.86 12.66
N LYS A 135 -3.80 -13.16 12.56
CA LYS A 135 -2.50 -13.68 12.13
C LYS A 135 -2.16 -13.21 10.70
N LYS A 136 -3.09 -13.33 9.75
CA LYS A 136 -2.86 -12.89 8.37
C LYS A 136 -2.62 -11.37 8.26
N ILE A 137 -3.31 -10.56 9.06
CA ILE A 137 -3.08 -9.11 9.13
C ILE A 137 -1.67 -8.82 9.69
N ALA A 138 -1.26 -9.52 10.76
CA ALA A 138 0.07 -9.36 11.32
C ALA A 138 1.17 -9.78 10.34
N GLU A 139 1.03 -10.93 9.67
CA GLU A 139 1.96 -11.38 8.63
C GLU A 139 2.08 -10.38 7.47
N TYR A 140 0.94 -9.83 7.02
CA TYR A 140 0.92 -8.79 5.99
C TYR A 140 1.60 -7.49 6.47
N ARG A 141 1.38 -7.09 7.73
CA ARG A 141 2.05 -5.94 8.33
C ARG A 141 3.57 -6.12 8.35
N GLU A 142 4.07 -7.26 8.85
CA GLU A 142 5.50 -7.54 8.89
C GLU A 142 6.11 -7.59 7.49
N PHE A 143 5.40 -8.18 6.53
CA PHE A 143 5.79 -8.16 5.12
C PHE A 143 5.93 -6.72 4.60
N MET A 144 4.94 -5.86 4.83
CA MET A 144 4.97 -4.46 4.40
C MET A 144 6.11 -3.67 5.05
N LEU A 145 6.36 -3.88 6.34
CA LEU A 145 7.47 -3.26 7.05
C LEU A 145 8.82 -3.68 6.47
N SER A 146 8.96 -4.93 6.01
CA SER A 146 10.19 -5.41 5.37
C SER A 146 10.50 -4.74 4.03
N GLN A 147 9.51 -4.09 3.40
CA GLN A 147 9.69 -3.34 2.14
C GLN A 147 10.13 -1.89 2.35
N VAL A 148 10.17 -1.42 3.59
CA VAL A 148 10.42 -0.01 3.92
C VAL A 148 11.71 0.11 4.72
N ASP A 149 12.57 1.07 4.35
CA ASP A 149 13.75 1.40 5.14
C ASP A 149 13.34 2.25 6.36
N PRO A 150 13.44 1.72 7.60
CA PRO A 150 12.97 2.43 8.79
C PRO A 150 13.76 3.70 9.07
N THR A 151 15.02 3.80 8.60
CA THR A 151 15.85 4.99 8.83
C THR A 151 15.44 6.17 7.94
N LYS A 152 14.80 5.88 6.80
CA LYS A 152 14.42 6.89 5.80
C LYS A 152 12.94 7.20 5.80
N ALA A 153 12.11 6.33 6.36
CA ALA A 153 10.66 6.42 6.30
C ALA A 153 9.99 6.06 7.64
N ASP A 154 10.52 6.57 8.75
CA ASP A 154 9.98 6.35 10.10
C ASP A 154 8.48 6.68 10.21
N ALA A 155 8.04 7.79 9.62
CA ALA A 155 6.62 8.17 9.61
C ALA A 155 5.73 7.12 8.90
N LEU A 156 6.22 6.50 7.82
CA LEU A 156 5.52 5.43 7.11
C LEU A 156 5.47 4.16 7.96
N VAL A 157 6.58 3.81 8.61
CA VAL A 157 6.63 2.67 9.54
C VAL A 157 5.62 2.84 10.68
N GLN A 158 5.51 4.04 11.26
CA GLN A 158 4.52 4.35 12.28
C GLN A 158 3.09 4.28 11.72
N SER A 159 2.85 4.80 10.51
CA SER A 159 1.56 4.71 9.81
C SER A 159 1.10 3.25 9.66
N ILE A 160 1.96 2.39 9.13
CA ILE A 160 1.69 0.96 8.92
C ILE A 160 1.36 0.27 10.24
N ASN A 161 2.17 0.50 11.28
CA ASN A 161 1.96 -0.10 12.60
C ASN A 161 0.64 0.35 13.24
N ASN A 162 0.24 1.60 13.06
CA ASN A 162 -1.00 2.13 13.61
C ASN A 162 -2.23 1.63 12.84
N ILE A 163 -2.17 1.60 11.50
CA ILE A 163 -3.29 1.21 10.63
C ILE A 163 -3.59 -0.29 10.78
N LEU A 164 -2.55 -1.13 10.77
CA LEU A 164 -2.65 -2.59 10.86
C LEU A 164 -2.40 -3.10 12.29
N ASN A 165 -2.72 -2.28 13.31
CA ASN A 165 -2.58 -2.70 14.69
C ASN A 165 -3.60 -3.80 15.03
N THR A 166 -3.09 -4.92 15.54
CA THR A 166 -3.88 -6.07 15.99
C THR A 166 -3.55 -6.48 17.42
N ASP A 167 -3.06 -5.54 18.23
CA ASP A 167 -2.76 -5.74 19.64
C ASP A 167 -4.07 -5.81 20.43
N ASP A 168 -4.01 -6.48 21.57
CA ASP A 168 -5.14 -6.57 22.48
C ASP A 168 -5.46 -5.18 23.06
N PRO A 169 -6.74 -4.83 23.24
CA PRO A 169 -7.12 -3.56 23.83
C PRO A 169 -6.57 -3.42 25.26
N PRO A 170 -6.31 -2.19 25.72
CA PRO A 170 -5.81 -1.96 27.07
C PRO A 170 -6.78 -2.48 28.12
N GLU A 171 -6.25 -3.10 29.17
CA GLU A 171 -7.06 -3.61 30.28
C GLU A 171 -7.88 -2.49 30.92
N THR A 172 -9.19 -2.68 31.00
CA THR A 172 -10.06 -1.78 31.76
C THR A 172 -10.13 -2.27 33.20
N LYS A 173 -9.83 -1.40 34.17
CA LYS A 173 -9.86 -1.73 35.61
C LYS A 173 -11.21 -2.37 35.99
N GLY A 174 -11.17 -3.63 36.42
CA GLY A 174 -12.35 -4.37 36.88
C GLY A 174 -13.05 -5.23 35.82
N SER A 175 -12.49 -5.35 34.61
CA SER A 175 -12.96 -6.27 33.56
C SER A 175 -11.92 -7.36 33.27
N SER A 176 -12.36 -8.53 32.80
CA SER A 176 -11.44 -9.56 32.31
C SER A 176 -10.61 -9.04 31.13
N PRO A 177 -9.37 -9.54 30.90
CA PRO A 177 -8.63 -9.22 29.68
C PRO A 177 -9.46 -9.61 28.45
N HIS A 178 -9.62 -8.69 27.50
CA HIS A 178 -10.27 -8.98 26.22
C HIS A 178 -9.20 -9.09 25.15
N THR A 179 -9.29 -10.13 24.34
CA THR A 179 -8.45 -10.29 23.13
C THR A 179 -9.01 -9.47 21.99
N TRP A 180 -8.16 -9.10 21.01
CA TRP A 180 -8.57 -8.42 19.78
C TRP A 180 -9.76 -9.10 19.10
N GLU A 181 -9.77 -10.44 19.06
CA GLU A 181 -10.85 -11.23 18.48
C GLU A 181 -12.16 -11.05 19.26
N THR A 182 -12.11 -11.26 20.57
CA THR A 182 -13.31 -11.17 21.43
C THR A 182 -13.93 -9.79 21.42
N THR A 183 -13.13 -8.72 21.43
CA THR A 183 -13.65 -7.34 21.41
C THR A 183 -14.39 -7.00 20.13
N ARG A 184 -14.06 -7.66 19.01
CA ARG A 184 -14.64 -7.34 17.70
C ARG A 184 -15.85 -8.18 17.33
N PHE A 185 -15.87 -9.44 17.78
CA PHE A 185 -16.82 -10.43 17.29
C PHE A 185 -17.67 -11.08 18.39
N ASP A 186 -17.41 -10.82 19.67
CA ASP A 186 -18.20 -11.39 20.76
C ASP A 186 -19.46 -10.58 21.03
N HIS A 187 -20.62 -11.25 21.06
CA HIS A 187 -21.94 -10.67 21.36
C HIS A 187 -22.30 -9.39 20.54
N VAL A 188 -21.74 -9.19 19.35
CA VAL A 188 -22.04 -8.05 18.46
C VAL A 188 -23.10 -8.41 17.41
N PRO A 189 -24.00 -7.47 17.02
CA PRO A 189 -24.93 -7.69 15.92
C PRO A 189 -24.20 -8.01 14.62
N ILE A 190 -24.65 -9.02 13.88
CA ILE A 190 -24.00 -9.44 12.63
C ILE A 190 -23.83 -8.28 11.62
N VAL A 191 -24.78 -7.34 11.56
CA VAL A 191 -24.69 -6.20 10.63
C VAL A 191 -23.50 -5.28 10.94
N SER A 192 -23.06 -5.22 12.20
CA SER A 192 -21.90 -4.42 12.62
C SER A 192 -20.55 -5.06 12.29
N VAL A 193 -20.54 -6.35 11.91
CA VAL A 193 -19.32 -7.05 11.51
C VAL A 193 -18.84 -6.59 10.13
N PHE A 194 -19.77 -6.35 9.20
CA PHE A 194 -19.45 -5.93 7.83
C PHE A 194 -18.64 -4.63 7.74
N PRO A 195 -19.05 -3.51 8.38
CA PRO A 195 -18.24 -2.30 8.32
C PRO A 195 -16.86 -2.47 8.97
N GLN A 196 -16.72 -3.35 9.97
CA GLN A 196 -15.40 -3.66 10.55
C GLN A 196 -14.50 -4.37 9.53
N LEU A 197 -15.01 -5.41 8.86
CA LEU A 197 -14.26 -6.15 7.83
C LEU A 197 -13.97 -5.27 6.61
N THR A 198 -14.92 -4.46 6.16
CA THR A 198 -14.72 -3.50 5.06
C THR A 198 -13.70 -2.43 5.44
N LYS A 199 -13.65 -1.99 6.70
CA LYS A 199 -12.59 -1.10 7.19
C LYS A 199 -11.22 -1.77 7.13
N MET A 200 -11.10 -3.05 7.51
CA MET A 200 -9.83 -3.79 7.38
C MET A 200 -9.39 -3.92 5.92
N GLN A 201 -10.32 -4.16 4.99
CA GLN A 201 -10.04 -4.14 3.55
C GLN A 201 -9.48 -2.78 3.10
N LEU A 202 -10.07 -1.68 3.58
CA LEU A 202 -9.59 -0.33 3.32
C LEU A 202 -8.20 -0.07 3.88
N ASP A 203 -7.93 -0.50 5.11
CA ASP A 203 -6.62 -0.36 5.75
C ASP A 203 -5.53 -1.06 4.92
N VAL A 204 -5.81 -2.28 4.46
CA VAL A 204 -4.92 -3.09 3.62
C VAL A 204 -4.61 -2.37 2.30
N LEU A 205 -5.64 -1.83 1.63
CA LEU A 205 -5.49 -1.03 0.41
C LEU A 205 -4.76 0.30 0.65
N ASN A 206 -4.97 0.94 1.80
CA ASN A 206 -4.29 2.19 2.12
C ASN A 206 -2.79 1.96 2.36
N VAL A 207 -2.43 0.92 3.12
CA VAL A 207 -1.03 0.55 3.32
C VAL A 207 -0.36 0.16 2.00
N GLU A 208 -1.04 -0.61 1.14
CA GLU A 208 -0.56 -0.90 -0.21
C GLU A 208 -0.24 0.40 -0.97
N ALA A 209 -1.15 1.37 -0.96
CA ALA A 209 -0.97 2.65 -1.63
C ALA A 209 0.26 3.41 -1.09
N GLU A 210 0.42 3.48 0.23
CA GLU A 210 1.51 4.19 0.89
C GLU A 210 2.87 3.55 0.59
N VAL A 211 2.96 2.21 0.67
CA VAL A 211 4.21 1.48 0.40
C VAL A 211 4.57 1.52 -1.08
N VAL A 212 3.63 1.27 -2.00
CA VAL A 212 3.90 1.34 -3.45
C VAL A 212 4.32 2.75 -3.85
N ASN A 213 3.67 3.79 -3.30
CA ASN A 213 4.07 5.17 -3.55
C ASN A 213 5.48 5.48 -3.00
N TYR A 214 5.85 4.94 -1.83
CA TYR A 214 7.22 5.03 -1.32
C TYR A 214 8.23 4.38 -2.27
N LEU A 215 7.94 3.19 -2.81
CA LEU A 215 8.83 2.51 -3.77
C LEU A 215 8.95 3.30 -5.08
N LEU A 216 7.85 3.88 -5.59
CA LEU A 216 7.86 4.77 -6.76
C LEU A 216 8.76 5.99 -6.55
N GLN A 217 8.69 6.64 -5.39
CA GLN A 217 9.55 7.78 -5.08
C GLN A 217 11.04 7.41 -5.08
N ARG A 218 11.41 6.15 -4.80
CA ARG A 218 12.79 5.69 -4.88
C ARG A 218 13.27 5.46 -6.30
N VAL A 219 12.36 5.05 -7.19
CA VAL A 219 12.62 4.97 -8.63
C VAL A 219 12.90 6.37 -9.19
N ASP A 220 12.07 7.35 -8.86
CA ASP A 220 12.23 8.74 -9.32
C ASP A 220 13.45 9.42 -8.67
N ALA A 221 13.70 9.19 -7.37
CA ALA A 221 14.82 9.79 -6.64
C ALA A 221 16.21 9.33 -7.12
N SER A 222 16.27 8.28 -7.93
CA SER A 222 17.50 7.81 -8.54
C SER A 222 17.69 8.37 -9.97
N ASP A 223 16.79 9.23 -10.46
CA ASP A 223 17.04 10.05 -11.63
C ASP A 223 17.94 11.25 -11.25
N PHE A 224 18.76 11.70 -12.19
CA PHE A 224 19.77 12.75 -12.01
C PHE A 224 19.23 13.93 -11.21
N LYS A 225 19.65 14.07 -9.96
CA LYS A 225 19.25 15.21 -9.13
C LYS A 225 20.17 16.36 -9.45
N VAL A 226 19.68 17.30 -10.27
CA VAL A 226 20.32 18.61 -10.38
C VAL A 226 20.35 19.22 -8.99
N ASN A 227 21.55 19.30 -8.40
CA ASN A 227 21.75 19.84 -7.07
C ASN A 227 22.65 21.08 -7.07
N LYS A 228 23.25 21.40 -8.22
CA LYS A 228 24.09 22.56 -8.43
C LYS A 228 23.75 23.24 -9.76
N LEU A 229 23.65 24.56 -9.71
CA LEU A 229 23.46 25.43 -10.88
C LEU A 229 24.61 26.43 -10.91
N ASP A 230 25.50 26.30 -11.88
CA ASP A 230 26.65 27.18 -12.06
C ASP A 230 26.55 27.93 -13.39
N ALA A 231 26.89 29.21 -13.38
CA ALA A 231 27.11 29.95 -14.62
C ALA A 231 28.48 29.56 -15.18
N VAL A 232 28.48 28.94 -16.36
CA VAL A 232 29.71 28.60 -17.09
C VAL A 232 29.93 29.67 -18.15
N VAL A 233 31.12 30.25 -18.12
CA VAL A 233 31.57 31.25 -19.09
C VAL A 233 32.66 30.61 -19.94
N ILE A 234 32.37 30.41 -21.23
CA ILE A 234 33.36 29.91 -22.19
C ILE A 234 33.82 31.10 -23.04
N PRO A 235 35.04 31.63 -22.81
CA PRO A 235 35.59 32.69 -23.63
C PRO A 235 36.00 32.15 -25.01
N ASN A 236 35.82 32.96 -26.05
CA ASN A 236 36.30 32.62 -27.40
C ASN A 236 37.83 32.65 -27.49
N SER A 237 38.50 33.44 -26.63
CA SER A 237 39.96 33.45 -26.47
C SER A 237 40.33 33.62 -25.00
N ASN A 238 41.28 32.81 -24.53
CA ASN A 238 41.84 32.90 -23.18
C ASN A 238 42.87 34.04 -23.02
N ILE A 239 43.29 34.67 -24.11
CA ILE A 239 44.26 35.78 -24.11
C ILE A 239 43.71 36.92 -24.98
N VAL A 240 43.69 38.13 -24.43
CA VAL A 240 43.31 39.36 -25.13
C VAL A 240 44.29 40.48 -24.81
N PHE A 241 44.62 41.31 -25.79
CA PHE A 241 45.47 42.47 -25.61
C PHE A 241 44.64 43.75 -25.42
N LYS A 242 45.30 44.80 -24.92
CA LYS A 242 44.66 46.09 -24.69
C LYS A 242 44.18 46.68 -26.03
N GLY A 243 42.86 46.70 -26.23
CA GLY A 243 42.21 47.18 -27.45
C GLY A 243 41.43 46.09 -28.19
N ASP A 244 41.63 44.81 -27.84
CA ASP A 244 40.88 43.70 -28.44
C ASP A 244 39.46 43.62 -27.87
N GLU A 245 38.52 43.13 -28.68
CA GLU A 245 37.16 42.84 -28.26
C GLU A 245 37.12 41.46 -27.57
N PHE A 246 36.69 41.44 -26.32
CA PHE A 246 36.47 40.19 -25.59
C PHE A 246 35.04 39.69 -25.81
N SER A 247 34.92 38.44 -26.26
CA SER A 247 33.63 37.76 -26.47
C SER A 247 33.64 36.40 -25.78
N ALA A 248 32.53 36.07 -25.11
CA ALA A 248 32.34 34.82 -24.39
C ALA A 248 30.88 34.39 -24.45
N GLU A 249 30.68 33.07 -24.47
CA GLU A 249 29.37 32.45 -24.32
C GLU A 249 29.12 32.16 -22.84
N VAL A 250 27.93 32.54 -22.36
CA VAL A 250 27.51 32.30 -20.97
C VAL A 250 26.27 31.42 -20.99
N PHE A 251 26.35 30.28 -20.31
CA PHE A 251 25.20 29.40 -20.12
C PHE A 251 25.11 28.91 -18.68
N LEU A 252 23.90 28.56 -18.27
CA LEU A 252 23.63 27.98 -16.97
C LEU A 252 23.79 26.46 -17.08
N ALA A 253 24.77 25.90 -16.38
CA ALA A 253 24.98 24.47 -16.30
C ALA A 253 24.32 23.92 -15.03
N ALA A 254 23.58 22.82 -15.19
CA ALA A 254 23.00 22.05 -14.12
C ALA A 254 23.82 20.77 -13.91
N SER A 255 24.36 20.54 -12.71
CA SER A 255 25.11 19.32 -12.37
C SER A 255 24.55 18.61 -11.13
N ASP A 256 24.87 17.31 -11.05
CA ASP A 256 24.64 16.47 -9.87
C ASP A 256 26.00 16.18 -9.20
N THR A 257 26.32 16.91 -8.14
CA THR A 257 27.56 16.75 -7.38
C THR A 257 27.68 15.40 -6.66
N THR A 258 26.59 14.62 -6.57
CA THR A 258 26.60 13.31 -5.87
C THR A 258 27.01 12.15 -6.76
N GLN A 259 27.05 12.35 -8.08
CA GLN A 259 27.46 11.35 -9.05
C GLN A 259 28.65 11.86 -9.83
N VAL A 260 29.83 11.26 -9.63
CA VAL A 260 31.05 11.58 -10.39
C VAL A 260 31.15 10.59 -11.55
N PRO A 261 30.78 10.96 -12.79
CA PRO A 261 30.87 10.05 -13.92
C PRO A 261 32.34 9.78 -14.26
N ARG A 262 32.62 8.56 -14.72
CA ARG A 262 33.92 8.23 -15.32
C ARG A 262 33.84 8.53 -16.81
N ILE A 263 34.63 9.50 -17.26
CA ILE A 263 34.67 9.90 -18.67
C ILE A 263 35.93 9.30 -19.27
N PHE A 264 35.75 8.48 -20.30
CA PHE A 264 36.85 7.89 -21.06
C PHE A 264 36.91 8.54 -22.43
N ILE A 265 38.11 8.96 -22.84
CA ILE A 265 38.38 9.40 -24.21
C ILE A 265 39.25 8.33 -24.88
N GLY A 266 38.76 7.78 -25.98
CA GLY A 266 39.45 6.78 -26.77
C GLY A 266 38.64 6.40 -28.01
N ASN A 267 39.21 5.50 -28.82
CA ASN A 267 38.47 4.89 -29.92
C ASN A 267 37.47 3.88 -29.35
N TYR A 268 36.29 3.79 -29.96
CA TYR A 268 35.25 2.84 -29.57
C TYR A 268 34.79 2.03 -30.78
N GLU A 269 34.36 0.80 -30.53
CA GLU A 269 33.64 -0.05 -31.48
C GLU A 269 32.26 -0.34 -30.92
N SER A 270 31.23 -0.35 -31.78
CA SER A 270 29.92 -0.87 -31.39
C SER A 270 29.91 -2.40 -31.48
N PHE A 271 29.16 -3.02 -30.56
CA PHE A 271 28.91 -4.45 -30.53
C PHE A 271 27.46 -4.69 -30.09
N ILE A 272 26.90 -5.85 -30.40
CA ILE A 272 25.57 -6.23 -29.93
C ILE A 272 25.76 -7.03 -28.64
N SER A 273 25.15 -6.56 -27.55
CA SER A 273 25.17 -7.23 -26.26
C SER A 273 24.37 -8.53 -26.30
N ASP A 274 24.57 -9.41 -25.31
CA ASP A 274 23.82 -10.67 -25.19
C ASP A 274 22.29 -10.46 -25.05
N GLN A 275 21.85 -9.23 -24.76
CA GLN A 275 20.44 -8.83 -24.68
C GLN A 275 19.89 -8.26 -26.00
N GLY A 276 20.71 -8.17 -27.05
CA GLY A 276 20.31 -7.70 -28.38
C GLY A 276 20.43 -6.18 -28.58
N ASP A 277 20.93 -5.45 -27.58
CA ASP A 277 21.14 -4.00 -27.65
C ASP A 277 22.51 -3.65 -28.25
N GLU A 278 22.56 -2.61 -29.09
CA GLU A 278 23.83 -2.03 -29.57
C GLU A 278 24.51 -1.27 -28.42
N ASP A 279 25.69 -1.73 -28.03
CA ASP A 279 26.51 -1.16 -26.96
C ASP A 279 27.93 -0.84 -27.50
N TYR A 280 28.70 -0.06 -26.75
CA TYR A 280 30.00 0.44 -27.18
C TYR A 280 31.09 0.00 -26.22
N ARG A 281 32.22 -0.48 -26.76
CA ARG A 281 33.41 -0.80 -25.98
C ARG A 281 34.60 0.02 -26.43
N LEU A 282 35.43 0.43 -25.48
CA LEU A 282 36.70 1.12 -25.77
C LEU A 282 37.70 0.12 -26.37
N VAL A 283 38.42 0.56 -27.39
CA VAL A 283 39.42 -0.25 -28.09
C VAL A 283 40.75 0.48 -28.15
N GLY A 284 41.82 -0.23 -27.79
CA GLY A 284 43.18 0.31 -27.75
C GLY A 284 43.46 1.14 -26.50
N ASN A 285 44.30 2.17 -26.64
CA ASN A 285 44.63 3.07 -25.53
C ASN A 285 43.48 4.06 -25.31
N TYR A 286 43.05 4.18 -24.07
CA TYR A 286 42.08 5.18 -23.64
C TYR A 286 42.62 5.95 -22.44
N THR A 287 42.15 7.17 -22.28
CA THR A 287 42.49 8.05 -21.16
C THR A 287 41.23 8.29 -20.35
N GLU A 288 41.28 7.99 -19.06
CA GLU A 288 40.25 8.43 -18.12
C GLU A 288 40.50 9.90 -17.77
N ILE A 289 39.50 10.75 -17.99
CA ILE A 289 39.55 12.14 -17.56
C ILE A 289 38.94 12.22 -16.16
N PRO A 290 39.72 12.63 -15.14
CA PRO A 290 39.16 12.86 -13.82
C PRO A 290 38.19 14.04 -13.88
N VAL A 291 36.96 13.83 -13.44
CA VAL A 291 35.98 14.90 -13.28
C VAL A 291 36.27 15.61 -11.96
N VAL A 292 36.86 16.80 -12.04
CA VAL A 292 37.21 17.62 -10.86
C VAL A 292 36.10 18.64 -10.62
N GLY A 293 35.36 18.48 -9.52
CA GLY A 293 34.35 19.44 -9.08
C GLY A 293 32.93 19.22 -9.63
N GLY A 294 32.50 17.96 -9.75
CA GLY A 294 31.12 17.58 -10.09
C GLY A 294 30.07 18.37 -9.32
#